data_AF-A0A916RC46-F1
#
_entry.id   AF-A0A916RC46-F1
#
_cell.length_a   1.000
_cell.length_b   1.000
_cell.length_c   1.000
_cell.angle_alpha   90.00
_cell.angle_beta   90.00
_cell.angle_gamma   90.00
#
_symmetry.space_group_name_H-M   'P 1'
#
loop_
_entity.id
_entity.type
_entity.pdbx_description
1 polymer ?
#
loop_
_entity_poly.entity_id
_entity_poly.type
_entity_poly.pdbx_seq_one_letter_code
_entity_poly.pdbx_strand_id
1 'polypeptide(L)'
;MALENLELEKISAMSKEVQQFFQIQIMSLDNLELDRSIAFQVKSYLTEMHKELRLLYVDLTFLQASRNPQTTQTRLATIKDRLKTLIGYCGNILSKTKLT
;
A
#
# COMPACT_ATOMS: atom_id res chain seq x y z
N MET A 1 -17.43 20.21 -0.57
CA MET A 1 -16.16 20.94 -0.37
C MET A 1 -15.53 20.74 1.01
N ALA A 2 -16.03 21.32 2.11
CA ALA A 2 -15.35 21.18 3.42
C ALA A 2 -15.32 19.73 3.96
N LEU A 3 -16.42 18.99 3.81
CA LEU A 3 -16.50 17.58 4.24
C LEU A 3 -15.60 16.66 3.38
N GLU A 4 -15.56 16.88 2.06
CA GLU A 4 -14.71 16.10 1.15
C GLU A 4 -13.22 16.33 1.43
N ASN A 5 -12.83 17.56 1.76
CA ASN A 5 -11.46 17.87 2.15
C ASN A 5 -11.08 17.17 3.46
N LEU A 6 -11.96 17.17 4.46
CA LEU A 6 -11.74 16.47 5.73
C LEU A 6 -11.58 14.95 5.53
N GLU A 7 -12.38 14.35 4.65
CA GLU A 7 -12.26 12.92 4.32
C GLU A 7 -10.94 12.61 3.61
N LEU A 8 -10.51 13.46 2.67
CA LEU A 8 -9.20 13.30 2.00
C LEU A 8 -8.02 13.46 2.96
N GLU A 9 -8.10 14.37 3.93
CA GLU A 9 -7.08 14.52 4.97
C GLU A 9 -6.97 13.26 5.83
N LYS A 10 -8.11 12.69 6.26
CA LYS A 10 -8.13 11.42 7.01
C LYS A 10 -7.52 10.28 6.21
N ILE A 11 -7.87 10.15 4.93
CA ILE A 11 -7.33 9.09 4.06
C ILE A 11 -5.81 9.22 3.93
N SER A 12 -5.29 10.44 3.76
CA SER A 12 -3.85 10.69 3.70
C SER A 12 -3.14 10.36 5.02
N ALA A 13 -3.75 10.70 6.16
CA ALA A 13 -3.23 10.32 7.48
C ALA A 13 -3.17 8.80 7.65
N MET A 14 -4.27 8.09 7.34
CA MET A 14 -4.32 6.62 7.38
C MET A 14 -3.29 5.98 6.44
N SER A 15 -3.12 6.52 5.23
CA SER A 15 -2.11 6.02 4.29
C SER A 15 -0.70 6.16 4.85
N LYS A 16 -0.41 7.25 5.56
CA LYS A 16 0.88 7.46 6.22
C LYS A 16 1.08 6.47 7.37
N GLU A 17 0.05 6.24 8.18
CA GLU A 17 0.08 5.25 9.27
C GLU A 17 0.36 3.84 8.74
N VAL A 18 -0.34 3.41 7.68
CA VAL A 18 -0.09 2.10 7.04
C VAL A 18 1.34 2.00 6.52
N GLN A 19 1.84 3.06 5.86
CA GLN A 19 3.21 3.08 5.36
C GLN A 19 4.24 2.96 6.49
N GLN A 20 4.05 3.70 7.58
CA GLN A 20 4.93 3.66 8.74
C GLN A 20 4.88 2.30 9.44
N PHE A 21 3.67 1.77 9.65
CA PHE A 21 3.48 0.43 10.22
C PHE A 21 4.21 -0.62 9.38
N PHE A 22 4.02 -0.61 8.05
CA PHE A 22 4.68 -1.55 7.15
C PHE A 22 6.22 -1.47 7.25
N GLN A 23 6.77 -0.25 7.25
CA GLN A 23 8.21 -0.06 7.31
C GLN A 23 8.81 -0.46 8.66
N ILE A 24 8.12 -0.15 9.77
CA ILE A 24 8.64 -0.36 11.13
C ILE A 24 8.38 -1.78 11.62
N GLN A 25 7.22 -2.35 11.31
CA GLN A 25 6.76 -3.61 11.91
C GLN A 25 6.85 -4.81 10.97
N ILE A 26 6.85 -4.61 9.64
CA ILE A 26 6.87 -5.72 8.67
C ILE A 26 8.26 -5.83 8.02
N MET A 27 8.81 -4.73 7.51
CA MET A 27 10.12 -4.77 6.86
C MET A 27 11.29 -5.04 7.81
N SER A 28 11.10 -4.76 9.10
CA SER A 28 12.11 -5.00 10.16
C SER A 28 12.13 -6.45 10.64
N LEU A 29 11.13 -7.26 10.28
CA LEU A 29 11.08 -8.67 10.66
C LEU A 29 12.24 -9.40 9.99
N ASP A 30 13.03 -10.08 10.82
CA ASP A 30 14.08 -10.94 10.30
C ASP A 30 13.42 -12.17 9.67
N ASN A 31 13.67 -12.41 8.38
CA ASN A 31 13.03 -13.50 7.63
C ASN A 31 13.61 -14.89 8.00
N LEU A 32 14.35 -14.98 9.11
CA LEU A 32 15.02 -16.18 9.61
C LEU A 32 14.05 -17.31 9.93
N GLU A 33 12.77 -17.01 10.19
CA GLU A 33 11.73 -18.01 10.49
C GLU A 33 11.00 -18.54 9.25
N LEU A 34 11.22 -17.95 8.06
CA LEU A 34 10.61 -18.44 6.82
C LEU A 34 11.47 -19.55 6.21
N ASP A 35 10.83 -20.61 5.72
CA ASP A 35 11.51 -21.58 4.86
C ASP A 35 12.21 -20.85 3.70
N ARG A 36 13.47 -21.19 3.43
CA ARG A 36 14.27 -20.64 2.33
C ARG A 36 13.56 -20.75 1.00
N SER A 37 12.70 -21.75 0.81
CA SER A 37 11.90 -21.95 -0.41
C SER A 37 10.91 -20.79 -0.67
N ILE A 38 10.37 -20.15 0.38
CA ILE A 38 9.39 -19.07 0.29
C ILE A 38 9.98 -17.69 0.65
N ALA A 39 11.08 -17.64 1.40
CA ALA A 39 11.69 -16.41 1.89
C ALA A 39 12.03 -15.40 0.78
N PHE A 40 12.56 -15.87 -0.36
CA PHE A 40 12.88 -15.01 -1.50
C PHE A 40 11.64 -14.36 -2.11
N GLN A 41 10.54 -15.12 -2.25
CA GLN A 41 9.29 -14.62 -2.82
C GLN A 41 8.63 -13.62 -1.87
N VAL A 42 8.61 -13.92 -0.57
CA VAL A 42 8.09 -12.99 0.44
C VAL A 42 8.89 -11.69 0.42
N LYS A 43 10.23 -11.75 0.40
CA LYS A 43 11.08 -10.55 0.32
C LYS A 43 10.83 -9.72 -0.94
N SER A 44 10.60 -10.37 -2.08
CA SER A 44 10.23 -9.69 -3.32
C SER A 44 8.88 -8.97 -3.18
N TYR A 45 7.86 -9.64 -2.65
CA TYR A 45 6.56 -9.00 -2.41
C TYR A 45 6.64 -7.85 -1.41
N LEU A 46 7.39 -7.99 -0.32
CA LEU A 46 7.59 -6.90 0.65
C LEU A 46 8.25 -5.68 0.00
N THR A 47 9.19 -5.90 -0.91
CA THR A 47 9.85 -4.82 -1.68
C THR A 47 8.84 -4.11 -2.59
N GLU A 48 8.03 -4.86 -3.33
CA GLU A 48 7.00 -4.28 -4.20
C GLU A 48 5.90 -3.58 -3.41
N MET A 49 5.46 -4.15 -2.27
CA MET A 49 4.49 -3.50 -1.37
C MET A 49 5.02 -2.17 -0.85
N HIS A 50 6.29 -2.10 -0.45
CA HIS A 50 6.91 -0.84 -0.03
C HIS A 50 6.89 0.22 -1.15
N LYS A 51 7.18 -0.18 -2.39
CA LYS A 51 7.08 0.71 -3.56
C LYS A 51 5.65 1.20 -3.77
N GLU A 52 4.68 0.30 -3.76
CA GLU A 52 3.27 0.62 -3.98
C GLU A 52 2.70 1.54 -2.89
N LEU A 53 3.09 1.36 -1.62
CA LEU A 53 2.70 2.24 -0.52
C LEU A 53 3.23 3.67 -0.69
N ARG A 54 4.48 3.82 -1.15
CA ARG A 54 5.03 5.15 -1.48
C ARG A 54 4.28 5.82 -2.63
N LEU A 55 3.98 5.06 -3.68
CA LEU A 55 3.27 5.60 -4.83
C LEU A 55 1.82 5.94 -4.51
N LEU A 56 1.16 5.16 -3.64
CA LEU A 56 -0.17 5.47 -3.11
C LEU A 56 -0.18 6.83 -2.41
N TYR A 57 0.81 7.11 -1.56
CA TYR A 57 0.93 8.42 -0.91
C TYR A 57 1.10 9.58 -1.91
N VAL A 58 1.90 9.37 -2.97
CA VAL A 58 2.07 10.34 -4.05
C VAL A 58 0.75 10.58 -4.79
N ASP A 59 0.02 9.52 -5.13
CA ASP A 59 -1.27 9.64 -5.83
C ASP A 59 -2.33 10.33 -4.97
N LEU A 60 -2.35 10.10 -3.65
CA LEU A 60 -3.21 10.82 -2.70
C LEU A 60 -2.87 12.31 -2.62
N THR A 61 -1.57 12.65 -2.60
CA THR A 61 -1.12 14.05 -2.63
C THR A 61 -1.57 14.75 -3.90
N PHE A 62 -1.46 14.07 -5.06
CA PHE A 62 -1.96 14.62 -6.32
C PHE A 62 -3.48 14.71 -6.39
N LEU A 63 -4.20 13.76 -5.80
CA LEU A 63 -5.66 13.80 -5.70
C LEU A 63 -6.10 15.02 -4.90
N GLN A 64 -5.46 15.29 -3.76
CA GLN A 64 -5.75 16.48 -2.93
C GLN A 64 -5.49 17.80 -3.66
N ALA A 65 -4.44 17.86 -4.49
CA ALA A 65 -4.12 19.04 -5.28
C ALA A 65 -4.98 19.20 -6.55
N SER A 66 -5.70 18.15 -6.96
CA SER A 66 -6.47 18.14 -8.21
C SER A 66 -7.71 19.02 -8.11
N ARG A 67 -7.90 19.89 -9.12
CA ARG A 67 -9.11 20.72 -9.28
C ARG A 67 -9.89 20.38 -10.55
N ASN A 68 -9.33 19.53 -11.43
CA ASN A 68 -9.96 19.11 -12.67
C ASN A 68 -10.68 17.76 -12.45
N PRO A 69 -12.00 17.67 -12.73
CA PRO A 69 -12.76 16.43 -12.53
C PRO A 69 -12.20 15.21 -13.27
N GLN A 70 -11.68 15.37 -14.49
CA GLN A 70 -11.09 14.28 -15.26
C GLN A 70 -9.80 13.79 -14.59
N THR A 71 -8.93 14.71 -14.16
CA THR A 71 -7.71 14.36 -13.42
C THR A 71 -8.05 13.66 -12.10
N THR A 72 -9.06 14.13 -11.38
CA THR A 72 -9.55 13.51 -10.13
C THR A 72 -10.01 12.07 -10.37
N GLN A 73 -10.81 11.81 -11.40
CA GLN A 73 -11.25 10.44 -11.74
C GLN A 73 -10.08 9.53 -12.07
N THR A 74 -9.14 10.00 -12.91
CA THR A 74 -7.93 9.22 -13.25
C THR A 74 -7.12 8.89 -12.00
N ARG A 75 -6.95 9.84 -11.08
CA ARG A 75 -6.23 9.60 -9.82
C ARG A 75 -6.94 8.60 -8.92
N LEU A 76 -8.26 8.69 -8.78
CA LEU A 76 -9.06 7.72 -8.03
C LEU A 76 -8.93 6.30 -8.60
N ALA A 77 -8.94 6.16 -9.94
CA ALA A 77 -8.73 4.88 -10.60
C ALA A 77 -7.34 4.30 -10.28
N THR A 78 -6.28 5.11 -10.42
CA THR A 78 -4.91 4.69 -10.07
C THR A 78 -4.81 4.25 -8.61
N ILE A 79 -5.36 5.02 -7.67
CA ILE A 79 -5.38 4.67 -6.23
C ILE A 79 -6.07 3.33 -6.01
N LYS A 80 -7.24 3.12 -6.63
CA LYS A 80 -7.98 1.87 -6.53
C LYS A 80 -7.17 0.68 -7.03
N ASP A 81 -6.46 0.82 -8.14
CA ASP A 81 -5.65 -0.26 -8.71
C ASP A 81 -4.39 -0.56 -7.89
N ARG A 82 -3.78 0.46 -7.26
CA ARG A 82 -2.71 0.23 -6.27
C ARG A 82 -3.19 -0.53 -5.05
N LEU A 83 -4.36 -0.15 -4.51
CA LEU A 83 -4.94 -0.85 -3.36
C LEU A 83 -5.23 -2.32 -3.70
N LYS A 84 -5.77 -2.62 -4.88
CA LYS A 84 -5.94 -4.01 -5.34
C LYS A 84 -4.61 -4.76 -5.42
N THR A 85 -3.57 -4.13 -5.95
CA THR A 85 -2.23 -4.73 -6.05
C THR A 85 -1.66 -5.05 -4.66
N LEU A 86 -1.74 -4.10 -3.71
CA LEU A 86 -1.32 -4.29 -2.33
C LEU A 86 -2.06 -5.45 -1.65
N ILE A 87 -3.40 -5.49 -1.79
CA ILE A 87 -4.23 -6.59 -1.26
C ILE A 87 -3.83 -7.92 -1.91
N GLY A 88 -3.53 -7.93 -3.21
CA GLY A 88 -3.06 -9.10 -3.94
C GLY A 88 -1.73 -9.64 -3.40
N TYR A 89 -0.77 -8.76 -3.10
CA TYR A 89 0.49 -9.17 -2.47
C TYR A 89 0.26 -9.74 -1.06
N CYS A 90 -0.59 -9.11 -0.24
CA CYS A 90 -0.99 -9.67 1.05
C CYS A 90 -1.59 -11.07 0.90
N GLY A 91 -2.52 -11.26 -0.03
CA GLY A 91 -3.14 -12.56 -0.30
C GLY A 91 -2.12 -13.62 -0.74
N ASN A 92 -1.18 -13.26 -1.60
CA ASN A 92 -0.12 -14.15 -2.05
C ASN A 92 0.80 -14.58 -0.90
N ILE A 93 1.21 -13.64 -0.03
CA ILE A 93 2.01 -13.96 1.17
C ILE A 93 1.23 -14.89 2.10
N LEU A 94 -0.01 -14.54 2.44
CA LEU A 94 -0.86 -15.32 3.35
C LEU A 94 -1.20 -16.73 2.82
N SER A 95 -1.29 -16.89 1.50
CA SER A 95 -1.52 -18.20 0.89
C SER A 95 -0.32 -19.14 0.98
N LYS A 96 0.90 -18.56 1.07
CA LYS A 96 2.16 -19.30 1.18
C LYS A 96 2.48 -19.69 2.62
N THR A 97 1.89 -19.01 3.60
CA THR A 97 2.04 -19.29 5.03
C THR A 97 0.95 -20.23 5.59
N LYS A 98 0.24 -21.01 4.76
CA LYS A 98 -0.51 -22.16 5.29
C LYS A 98 0.49 -23.13 5.92
N LEU A 99 0.63 -23.02 7.25
CA LEU A 99 1.30 -23.99 8.11
C LEU A 99 0.69 -25.38 7.85
N THR A 100 1.42 -26.23 7.12
CA THR A 100 1.49 -27.66 7.46
C THR A 100 2.37 -27.83 8.67
#